data_AF-F2UID9-F1
#
_entry.id   AF-F2UID9-F1
#
_cell.length_a   1.000
_cell.length_b   1.000
_cell.length_c   1.000
_cell.angle_alpha   90.00
_cell.angle_beta   90.00
_cell.angle_gamma   90.00
#
_symmetry.space_group_name_H-M   'P 1'
#
loop_
_entity.id
_entity.type
_entity.pdbx_description
1 polymer ?
#
loop_
_entity_poly.entity_id
_entity_poly.type
_entity_poly.pdbx_seq_one_letter_code
_entity_poly.pdbx_strand_id
1 'polypeptide(L)'
;MSSTFEPATDSPLPVPGVQYFLQHVQSGKYVHPHGGSDMPGNDTALVLHHGFDEKRDALRWVFVNDAENKHQLKHYSSGKFVHPKGGKVGKEATLVVHSSPGRPETMIEMVQEDGRTYLRHTDSDYYVHPHGGSPNPGDNTRLVYYSGYRPSLAFLAIPAETLFVDRIEIHQAQALESINTITSLSDEHRNDTDQPVQTSISVALEESLQDSAQLSFERCFGLKVGSEFEVGLPLVGKTKVSVQFSGSWKSSTIKGEVRTSAVKVQINEHVTIPPGKCVQIRIDTRRCTKTAPATMYLRTASGIEVQRETTVTSTYHYDQEVHVVPVTN
;
A
#
# COMPACT_ATOMS: atom_id res chain seq x y z
N MET A 1 -9.11 -16.22 19.10
CA MET A 1 -7.93 -15.35 19.29
C MET A 1 -8.24 -14.05 18.57
N SER A 2 -8.44 -12.96 19.30
CA SER A 2 -8.76 -11.64 18.73
C SER A 2 -7.46 -11.03 18.19
N SER A 3 -7.33 -10.86 16.87
CA SER A 3 -6.19 -10.12 16.34
C SER A 3 -6.36 -8.66 16.71
N THR A 4 -5.54 -8.18 17.65
CA THR A 4 -5.38 -6.75 17.92
C THR A 4 -4.75 -6.12 16.68
N PHE A 5 -5.61 -5.59 15.81
CA PHE A 5 -5.23 -4.70 14.73
C PHE A 5 -4.67 -3.43 15.39
N GLU A 6 -3.35 -3.23 15.33
CA GLU A 6 -2.80 -1.91 15.63
C GLU A 6 -3.12 -1.00 14.44
N PRO A 7 -3.98 0.03 14.60
CA PRO A 7 -4.30 0.91 13.50
C PRO A 7 -3.04 1.66 13.07
N ALA A 8 -2.73 1.63 11.77
CA ALA A 8 -1.70 2.47 11.20
C ALA A 8 -2.02 3.93 11.54
N THR A 9 -1.07 4.63 12.17
CA THR A 9 -1.24 5.98 12.74
C THR A 9 -1.43 7.09 11.71
N ASP A 10 -1.67 6.74 10.45
CA ASP A 10 -1.79 7.69 9.34
C ASP A 10 -2.56 7.09 8.16
N SER A 11 -3.86 6.85 8.36
CA SER A 11 -4.72 6.34 7.27
C SER A 11 -5.01 7.48 6.31
N PRO A 12 -4.69 7.37 5.01
CA PRO A 12 -4.88 8.48 4.09
C PRO A 12 -6.36 8.84 4.03
N LEU A 13 -6.66 10.13 4.13
CA LEU A 13 -8.02 10.63 4.04
C LEU A 13 -8.69 10.16 2.73
N PRO A 14 -10.02 9.98 2.74
CA PRO A 14 -10.77 9.54 1.57
C PRO A 14 -10.52 10.44 0.36
N VAL A 15 -10.42 9.84 -0.82
CA VAL A 15 -10.27 10.55 -2.09
C VAL A 15 -11.65 10.91 -2.61
N PRO A 16 -11.89 12.18 -2.99
CA PRO A 16 -13.16 12.58 -3.57
C PRO A 16 -13.53 11.74 -4.79
N GLY A 17 -14.80 11.35 -4.88
CA GLY A 17 -15.34 10.52 -5.97
C GLY A 17 -15.17 9.02 -5.80
N VAL A 18 -14.22 8.55 -4.98
CA VAL A 18 -14.07 7.12 -4.69
C VAL A 18 -15.21 6.66 -3.77
N GLN A 19 -15.71 5.45 -4.03
CA GLN A 19 -16.74 4.82 -3.21
C GLN A 19 -16.12 4.12 -2.00
N TYR A 20 -16.74 4.24 -0.83
CA TYR A 20 -16.26 3.70 0.43
C TYR A 20 -17.39 3.02 1.23
N PHE A 21 -17.04 1.97 1.95
CA PHE A 21 -17.77 1.52 3.12
C PHE A 21 -17.21 2.22 4.35
N LEU A 22 -18.10 2.72 5.22
CA LEU A 22 -17.70 3.36 6.47
C LEU A 22 -17.89 2.38 7.63
N GLN A 23 -16.80 1.94 8.23
CA GLN A 23 -16.81 0.98 9.33
C GLN A 23 -16.47 1.66 10.64
N HIS A 24 -17.31 1.50 11.66
CA HIS A 24 -16.97 1.87 13.03
C HIS A 24 -15.92 0.89 13.57
N VAL A 25 -14.72 1.39 13.83
CA VAL A 25 -13.51 0.58 14.06
C VAL A 25 -13.69 -0.40 15.20
N GLN A 26 -14.20 0.06 16.35
CA GLN A 26 -14.23 -0.74 17.57
C GLN A 26 -15.27 -1.87 17.56
N SER A 27 -16.40 -1.65 16.86
CA SER A 27 -17.49 -2.63 16.82
C SER A 27 -17.53 -3.45 15.53
N GLY A 28 -16.75 -3.06 14.51
CA GLY A 28 -16.75 -3.65 13.18
C GLY A 28 -18.04 -3.42 12.37
N LYS A 29 -19.00 -2.66 12.91
CA LYS A 29 -20.29 -2.35 12.25
C LYS A 29 -20.14 -1.27 11.20
N TYR A 30 -21.06 -1.23 10.24
CA TYR A 30 -21.01 -0.28 9.13
C TYR A 30 -22.07 0.80 9.28
N VAL A 31 -21.85 1.95 8.62
CA VAL A 31 -22.83 3.02 8.50
C VAL A 31 -23.86 2.67 7.44
N HIS A 32 -25.14 2.60 7.84
CA HIS A 32 -26.28 2.26 6.99
C HIS A 32 -27.35 3.36 7.07
N PRO A 33 -28.14 3.58 6.01
CA PRO A 33 -29.47 4.13 6.18
C PRO A 33 -30.33 3.13 6.98
N HIS A 34 -31.11 3.61 7.95
CA HIS A 34 -32.02 2.79 8.74
C HIS A 34 -32.99 2.01 7.83
N GLY A 35 -33.16 0.72 8.09
CA GLY A 35 -33.91 -0.20 7.22
C GLY A 35 -33.11 -0.72 6.01
N GLY A 36 -31.92 -0.20 5.75
CA GLY A 36 -30.99 -0.70 4.73
C GLY A 36 -31.45 -0.51 3.29
N SER A 37 -32.36 0.41 3.00
CA SER A 37 -32.76 0.67 1.61
C SER A 37 -31.59 1.20 0.78
N ASP A 38 -31.46 0.76 -0.48
CA ASP A 38 -30.53 1.37 -1.44
C ASP A 38 -31.03 2.75 -1.90
N MET A 39 -32.33 3.03 -1.75
CA MET A 39 -32.97 4.30 -2.12
C MET A 39 -33.71 4.90 -0.92
N PRO A 40 -33.01 5.22 0.19
CA PRO A 40 -33.65 5.77 1.38
C PRO A 40 -34.34 7.09 1.06
N GLY A 41 -35.50 7.32 1.69
CA GLY A 41 -36.20 8.60 1.66
C GLY A 41 -35.44 9.67 2.43
N ASN A 42 -35.84 10.93 2.26
CA ASN A 42 -35.33 12.01 3.10
C ASN A 42 -35.62 11.72 4.59
N ASP A 43 -34.74 12.22 5.46
CA ASP A 43 -34.82 12.05 6.92
C ASP A 43 -34.68 10.60 7.41
N THR A 44 -34.27 9.67 6.54
CA THR A 44 -33.88 8.32 6.96
C THR A 44 -32.61 8.42 7.80
N ALA A 45 -32.69 8.01 9.07
CA ALA A 45 -31.57 8.07 10.00
C ALA A 45 -30.39 7.21 9.55
N LEU A 46 -29.18 7.67 9.83
CA LEU A 46 -27.97 6.85 9.74
C LEU A 46 -27.81 6.04 11.02
N VAL A 47 -27.45 4.78 10.87
CA VAL A 47 -27.26 3.85 11.99
C VAL A 47 -26.01 3.01 11.81
N LEU A 48 -25.53 2.43 12.91
CA LEU A 48 -24.57 1.33 12.86
C LEU A 48 -25.31 -0.01 12.85
N HIS A 49 -24.93 -0.91 11.95
CA HIS A 49 -25.55 -2.21 11.81
C HIS A 49 -24.52 -3.30 11.43
N HIS A 50 -24.77 -4.54 11.85
CA HIS A 50 -24.05 -5.71 11.34
C HIS A 50 -24.59 -6.11 9.96
N GLY A 51 -23.75 -6.51 9.03
CA GLY A 51 -24.22 -6.94 7.70
C GLY A 51 -23.50 -6.21 6.60
N PHE A 52 -22.22 -6.56 6.47
CA PHE A 52 -21.43 -6.20 5.31
C PHE A 52 -21.85 -7.07 4.13
N ASP A 53 -22.31 -6.44 3.07
CA ASP A 53 -22.49 -7.08 1.77
C ASP A 53 -21.94 -6.13 0.71
N GLU A 54 -20.82 -6.54 0.10
CA GLU A 54 -20.11 -5.73 -0.90
C GLU A 54 -20.97 -5.41 -2.14
N LYS A 55 -22.05 -6.17 -2.35
CA LYS A 55 -22.99 -5.97 -3.46
C LYS A 55 -24.10 -4.96 -3.15
N ARG A 56 -24.25 -4.52 -1.89
CA ARG A 56 -25.30 -3.58 -1.50
C ARG A 56 -24.85 -2.15 -1.65
N ASP A 57 -25.56 -1.41 -2.48
CA ASP A 57 -25.28 0.01 -2.68
C ASP A 57 -25.66 0.86 -1.46
N ALA A 58 -26.57 0.39 -0.59
CA ALA A 58 -26.94 1.03 0.67
C ALA A 58 -25.75 1.28 1.63
N LEU A 59 -24.61 0.62 1.43
CA LEU A 59 -23.42 0.76 2.27
C LEU A 59 -22.38 1.69 1.66
N ARG A 60 -22.60 2.14 0.43
CA ARG A 60 -21.59 2.87 -0.35
C ARG A 60 -21.76 4.37 -0.15
N TRP A 61 -20.67 4.99 0.23
CA TRP A 61 -20.56 6.42 0.49
C TRP A 61 -19.48 7.02 -0.40
N VAL A 62 -19.68 8.24 -0.84
CA VAL A 62 -18.72 8.98 -1.65
C VAL A 62 -18.47 10.30 -0.96
N PHE A 63 -17.19 10.61 -0.73
CA PHE A 63 -16.79 11.95 -0.34
C PHE A 63 -16.80 12.82 -1.60
N VAL A 64 -17.48 13.95 -1.55
CA VAL A 64 -17.53 14.91 -2.66
C VAL A 64 -17.12 16.28 -2.16
N ASN A 65 -16.50 17.06 -3.04
CA ASN A 65 -16.17 18.46 -2.76
C ASN A 65 -17.29 19.36 -3.27
N ASP A 66 -17.61 20.40 -2.53
CA ASP A 66 -18.37 21.53 -3.04
C ASP A 66 -17.47 22.51 -3.82
N ALA A 67 -18.04 23.64 -4.24
CA ALA A 67 -17.32 24.68 -4.98
C ALA A 67 -16.19 25.35 -4.18
N GLU A 68 -16.20 25.24 -2.85
CA GLU A 68 -15.21 25.81 -1.92
C GLU A 68 -14.20 24.74 -1.44
N ASN A 69 -14.20 23.55 -2.04
CA ASN A 69 -13.45 22.36 -1.59
C ASN A 69 -13.84 21.86 -0.18
N LYS A 70 -15.03 22.21 0.32
CA LYS A 70 -15.57 21.62 1.55
C LYS A 70 -16.13 20.24 1.24
N HIS A 71 -15.93 19.31 2.16
CA HIS A 71 -16.28 17.92 1.97
C HIS A 71 -17.72 17.65 2.39
N GLN A 72 -18.44 16.88 1.58
CA GLN A 72 -19.75 16.34 1.90
C GLN A 72 -19.71 14.82 1.78
N LEU A 73 -20.50 14.16 2.62
CA LEU A 73 -20.68 12.72 2.54
C LEU A 73 -21.97 12.39 1.80
N LYS A 74 -21.84 11.78 0.62
CA LYS A 74 -22.95 11.43 -0.27
C LYS A 74 -23.21 9.93 -0.23
N HIS A 75 -24.46 9.54 -0.04
CA HIS A 75 -24.92 8.17 -0.24
C HIS A 75 -24.94 7.86 -1.73
N TYR A 76 -24.20 6.81 -2.14
CA TYR A 76 -23.88 6.54 -3.53
C TYR A 76 -25.12 6.37 -4.42
N SER A 77 -25.96 5.38 -4.12
CA SER A 77 -27.10 4.99 -4.97
C SER A 77 -28.20 6.04 -5.02
N SER A 78 -28.54 6.64 -3.88
CA SER A 78 -29.66 7.59 -3.79
C SER A 78 -29.30 9.02 -4.14
N GLY A 79 -28.00 9.31 -4.23
CA GLY A 79 -27.46 10.64 -4.48
C GLY A 79 -27.68 11.66 -3.36
N LYS A 80 -28.23 11.24 -2.22
CA LYS A 80 -28.52 12.09 -1.05
C LYS A 80 -27.27 12.31 -0.21
N PHE A 81 -27.31 13.31 0.66
CA PHE A 81 -26.19 13.73 1.49
C PHE A 81 -26.48 13.47 2.96
N VAL A 82 -25.43 13.31 3.75
CA VAL A 82 -25.56 13.26 5.21
C VAL A 82 -25.90 14.65 5.74
N HIS A 83 -26.93 14.72 6.59
CA HIS A 83 -27.47 15.93 7.19
C HIS A 83 -27.73 15.74 8.68
N PRO A 84 -27.62 16.80 9.50
CA PRO A 84 -28.30 16.82 10.78
C PRO A 84 -29.81 16.93 10.56
N LYS A 85 -30.57 16.08 11.26
CA LYS A 85 -32.03 16.08 11.22
C LYS A 85 -32.57 17.45 11.61
N GLY A 86 -33.47 18.00 10.78
CA GLY A 86 -34.02 19.35 10.97
C GLY A 86 -33.08 20.48 10.56
N GLY A 87 -31.93 20.19 9.93
CA GLY A 87 -31.04 21.18 9.34
C GLY A 87 -30.29 22.05 10.34
N LYS A 88 -30.08 21.57 11.57
CA LYS A 88 -29.32 22.30 12.60
C LYS A 88 -28.24 21.42 13.18
N VAL A 89 -27.00 21.85 13.06
CA VAL A 89 -25.85 21.22 13.71
C VAL A 89 -25.92 21.50 15.21
N GLY A 90 -25.74 20.47 16.03
CA GLY A 90 -25.74 20.60 17.47
C GLY A 90 -25.42 19.28 18.15
N LYS A 91 -25.11 19.35 19.44
CA LYS A 91 -24.91 18.17 20.28
C LYS A 91 -26.14 17.26 20.20
N GLU A 92 -25.90 15.98 19.96
CA GLU A 92 -26.89 14.91 19.77
C GLU A 92 -27.81 15.06 18.55
N ALA A 93 -27.53 16.00 17.64
CA ALA A 93 -28.25 16.09 16.37
C ALA A 93 -28.10 14.77 15.60
N THR A 94 -29.22 14.10 15.34
CA THR A 94 -29.25 12.83 14.62
C THR A 94 -28.86 13.04 13.17
N LEU A 95 -28.00 12.17 12.63
CA LEU A 95 -27.63 12.21 11.22
C LEU A 95 -28.64 11.42 10.39
N VAL A 96 -29.01 11.99 9.25
CA VAL A 96 -29.96 11.44 8.27
C VAL A 96 -29.39 11.58 6.87
N VAL A 97 -29.97 10.88 5.89
CA VAL A 97 -29.81 11.22 4.47
C VAL A 97 -30.87 12.21 4.01
N HIS A 98 -30.49 13.21 3.21
CA HIS A 98 -31.40 14.20 2.65
C HIS A 98 -30.93 14.71 1.28
N SER A 99 -31.84 15.16 0.43
CA SER A 99 -31.58 15.56 -0.96
C SER A 99 -31.00 16.98 -1.15
N SER A 100 -30.55 17.67 -0.10
CA SER A 100 -30.23 19.11 -0.16
C SER A 100 -28.73 19.39 -0.02
N PRO A 101 -27.94 19.34 -1.10
CA PRO A 101 -26.48 19.55 -1.03
C PRO A 101 -26.10 20.99 -0.66
N GLY A 102 -24.78 21.18 -0.44
CA GLY A 102 -24.13 22.48 -0.47
C GLY A 102 -24.51 23.46 0.63
N ARG A 103 -24.93 22.96 1.81
CA ARG A 103 -25.17 23.81 2.97
C ARG A 103 -24.11 23.61 4.04
N PRO A 104 -23.72 24.65 4.80
CA PRO A 104 -22.71 24.53 5.86
C PRO A 104 -23.00 23.37 6.82
N GLU A 105 -24.27 23.12 7.14
CA GLU A 105 -24.66 22.07 8.10
C GLU A 105 -24.43 20.63 7.60
N THR A 106 -24.14 20.47 6.31
CA THR A 106 -23.95 19.18 5.64
C THR A 106 -22.48 18.83 5.43
N MET A 107 -21.59 19.74 5.80
CA MET A 107 -20.16 19.59 5.58
C MET A 107 -19.61 18.59 6.58
N ILE A 108 -19.18 17.44 6.07
CA ILE A 108 -18.58 16.36 6.84
C ILE A 108 -17.30 15.97 6.13
N GLU A 109 -16.22 15.99 6.90
CA GLU A 109 -14.91 15.53 6.48
C GLU A 109 -14.48 14.32 7.33
N MET A 110 -13.55 13.55 6.78
CA MET A 110 -12.79 12.61 7.58
C MET A 110 -11.51 13.30 8.03
N VAL A 111 -11.21 13.23 9.32
CA VAL A 111 -10.03 13.84 9.95
C VAL A 111 -9.26 12.80 10.73
N GLN A 112 -7.98 13.08 10.98
CA GLN A 112 -7.11 12.18 11.73
C GLN A 112 -6.72 12.81 13.07
N GLU A 113 -6.93 12.06 14.14
CA GLU A 113 -6.56 12.46 15.51
C GLU A 113 -5.99 11.22 16.23
N ASP A 114 -4.86 11.37 16.92
CA ASP A 114 -4.19 10.28 17.66
C ASP A 114 -4.02 8.98 16.84
N GLY A 115 -3.68 9.13 15.56
CA GLY A 115 -3.45 8.01 14.64
C GLY A 115 -4.70 7.23 14.24
N ARG A 116 -5.91 7.78 14.45
CA ARG A 116 -7.18 7.20 14.01
C ARG A 116 -7.98 8.21 13.21
N THR A 117 -8.88 7.71 12.38
CA THR A 117 -9.75 8.55 11.54
C THR A 117 -11.15 8.69 12.14
N TYR A 118 -11.74 9.88 12.00
CA TYR A 118 -13.07 10.22 12.50
C TYR A 118 -13.83 11.01 11.46
N LEU A 119 -15.16 10.95 11.50
CA LEU A 119 -16.00 11.87 10.75
C LEU A 119 -16.27 13.10 11.61
N ARG A 120 -15.98 14.30 11.09
CA ARG A 120 -16.15 15.58 11.77
C ARG A 120 -16.98 16.52 10.91
N HIS A 121 -17.83 17.32 11.55
CA HIS A 121 -18.48 18.43 10.89
C HIS A 121 -17.47 19.57 10.65
N THR A 122 -17.30 20.03 9.42
CA THR A 122 -16.18 20.89 9.03
C THR A 122 -16.13 22.22 9.78
N ASP A 123 -17.28 22.84 10.07
CA ASP A 123 -17.34 24.18 10.68
C ASP A 123 -17.59 24.14 12.22
N SER A 124 -17.34 23.01 12.89
CA SER A 124 -17.54 22.90 14.35
C SER A 124 -16.68 21.80 14.99
N ASP A 125 -16.62 21.77 16.32
CA ASP A 125 -15.93 20.72 17.09
C ASP A 125 -16.77 19.45 17.31
N TYR A 126 -17.78 19.21 16.46
CA TYR A 126 -18.65 18.05 16.54
C TYR A 126 -18.16 16.90 15.66
N TYR A 127 -18.06 15.72 16.28
CA TYR A 127 -17.70 14.46 15.65
C TYR A 127 -18.92 13.54 15.56
N VAL A 128 -18.92 12.65 14.58
CA VAL A 128 -19.96 11.64 14.43
C VAL A 128 -19.74 10.53 15.43
N HIS A 129 -20.68 10.33 16.35
CA HIS A 129 -20.66 9.24 17.34
C HIS A 129 -21.90 8.35 17.19
N PRO A 130 -21.83 7.07 17.60
CA PRO A 130 -23.04 6.33 17.95
C PRO A 130 -23.75 7.05 19.10
N HIS A 131 -25.07 7.11 19.05
CA HIS A 131 -25.87 7.64 20.14
C HIS A 131 -25.57 6.93 21.46
N GLY A 132 -25.38 7.70 22.53
CA GLY A 132 -24.91 7.21 23.83
C GLY A 132 -23.39 6.99 23.92
N GLY A 133 -22.64 7.15 22.83
CA GLY A 133 -21.18 7.11 22.83
C GLY A 133 -20.59 5.75 23.20
N SER A 134 -21.32 4.65 22.98
CA SER A 134 -20.84 3.31 23.27
C SER A 134 -19.77 2.88 22.24
N PRO A 135 -18.64 2.31 22.67
CA PRO A 135 -17.65 1.71 21.77
C PRO A 135 -18.17 0.45 21.06
N ASN A 136 -19.20 -0.20 21.64
CA ASN A 136 -19.83 -1.39 21.09
C ASN A 136 -21.34 -1.16 21.01
N PRO A 137 -21.79 -0.25 20.13
CA PRO A 137 -23.21 0.04 19.99
C PRO A 137 -23.95 -1.18 19.45
N GLY A 138 -25.20 -1.36 19.88
CA GLY A 138 -26.12 -2.35 19.30
C GLY A 138 -26.48 -1.99 17.86
N ASP A 139 -27.12 -2.91 17.16
CA ASP A 139 -27.63 -2.62 15.81
C ASP A 139 -28.70 -1.55 15.81
N ASN A 140 -28.79 -0.83 14.70
CA ASN A 140 -29.68 0.30 14.52
C ASN A 140 -29.41 1.46 15.50
N THR A 141 -28.24 1.47 16.17
CA THR A 141 -27.82 2.63 16.97
C THR A 141 -27.59 3.80 16.02
N ARG A 142 -28.42 4.83 16.15
CA ARG A 142 -28.32 6.04 15.32
C ARG A 142 -26.99 6.76 15.51
N LEU A 143 -26.51 7.38 14.43
CA LEU A 143 -25.38 8.27 14.47
C LEU A 143 -25.84 9.70 14.81
N VAL A 144 -25.03 10.40 15.60
CA VAL A 144 -25.29 11.76 16.04
C VAL A 144 -24.02 12.59 15.99
N TYR A 145 -24.16 13.92 15.95
CA TYR A 145 -23.07 14.82 16.29
C TYR A 145 -22.84 14.88 17.80
N TYR A 146 -21.59 14.90 18.23
CA TYR A 146 -21.23 15.01 19.64
C TYR A 146 -19.88 15.73 19.80
N SER A 147 -19.69 16.44 20.91
CA SER A 147 -18.51 17.27 21.13
C SER A 147 -17.24 16.44 21.36
N GLY A 148 -16.19 16.74 20.62
CA GLY A 148 -14.88 16.09 20.74
C GLY A 148 -14.85 14.65 20.21
N TYR A 149 -13.66 14.17 19.87
CA TYR A 149 -13.45 12.79 19.42
C TYR A 149 -13.17 11.85 20.59
N ARG A 150 -13.38 10.56 20.39
CA ARG A 150 -12.99 9.50 21.35
C ARG A 150 -12.33 8.36 20.59
N PRO A 151 -11.13 7.89 20.96
CA PRO A 151 -10.42 6.85 20.20
C PRO A 151 -11.26 5.62 19.86
N SER A 152 -12.12 5.18 20.78
CA SER A 152 -12.98 4.01 20.59
C SER A 152 -14.16 4.22 19.62
N LEU A 153 -14.36 5.44 19.12
CA LEU A 153 -15.46 5.83 18.23
C LEU A 153 -14.97 6.21 16.82
N ALA A 154 -13.75 5.79 16.47
CA ALA A 154 -13.15 6.00 15.16
C ALA A 154 -13.92 5.28 14.03
N PHE A 155 -13.77 5.80 12.82
CA PHE A 155 -14.31 5.24 11.58
C PHE A 155 -13.20 4.97 10.58
N LEU A 156 -13.28 3.84 9.88
CA LEU A 156 -12.42 3.52 8.74
C LEU A 156 -13.22 3.71 7.44
N ALA A 157 -12.63 4.39 6.47
CA ALA A 157 -13.12 4.42 5.09
C ALA A 157 -12.44 3.29 4.29
N ILE A 158 -13.20 2.25 3.96
CA ILE A 158 -12.72 1.10 3.20
C ILE A 158 -13.18 1.27 1.76
N PRO A 159 -12.28 1.35 0.75
CA PRO A 159 -12.70 1.43 -0.65
C PRO A 159 -13.70 0.33 -1.01
N ALA A 160 -14.84 0.73 -1.59
CA ALA A 160 -15.89 -0.19 -2.03
C ALA A 160 -15.61 -0.78 -3.42
N GLU A 161 -14.60 -0.24 -4.11
CA GLU A 161 -14.10 -0.75 -5.38
C GLU A 161 -12.68 -1.28 -5.22
N THR A 162 -12.33 -2.26 -6.06
CA THR A 162 -10.95 -2.71 -6.22
C THR A 162 -10.09 -1.55 -6.73
N LEU A 163 -8.93 -1.37 -6.12
CA LEU A 163 -7.90 -0.44 -6.57
C LEU A 163 -6.79 -1.24 -7.27
N PHE A 164 -6.46 -0.81 -8.48
CA PHE A 164 -5.44 -1.39 -9.33
C PHE A 164 -4.19 -0.53 -9.24
N VAL A 165 -3.00 -1.13 -9.12
CA VAL A 165 -1.75 -0.38 -9.30
C VAL A 165 -1.59 -0.12 -10.79
N ASP A 166 -1.62 1.15 -11.19
CA ASP A 166 -1.44 1.58 -12.58
C ASP A 166 0.06 1.70 -12.92
N ARG A 167 0.81 2.41 -12.05
CA ARG A 167 2.27 2.56 -12.17
C ARG A 167 2.91 2.94 -10.84
N ILE A 168 4.23 2.78 -10.75
CA ILE A 168 5.06 3.29 -9.65
C ILE A 168 6.21 4.11 -10.23
N GLU A 169 6.35 5.35 -9.77
CA GLU A 169 7.43 6.26 -10.15
C GLU A 169 8.44 6.34 -9.00
N ILE A 170 9.66 5.86 -9.22
CA ILE A 170 10.71 5.82 -8.20
C ILE A 170 11.56 7.09 -8.26
N HIS A 171 11.70 7.77 -7.12
CA HIS A 171 12.48 9.01 -6.98
C HIS A 171 13.97 8.69 -6.75
N GLN A 172 14.64 8.20 -7.79
CA GLN A 172 16.03 7.71 -7.75
C GLN A 172 17.04 8.68 -7.10
N ALA A 173 16.85 9.98 -7.27
CA ALA A 173 17.76 11.01 -6.74
C ALA A 173 17.81 11.05 -5.20
N GLN A 174 16.82 10.46 -4.53
CA GLN A 174 16.70 10.42 -3.07
C GLN A 174 16.99 9.03 -2.50
N ALA A 175 17.49 8.12 -3.35
CA ALA A 175 17.74 6.76 -2.92
C ALA A 175 18.93 6.70 -1.95
N LEU A 176 18.74 5.95 -0.87
CA LEU A 176 19.80 5.59 0.07
C LEU A 176 20.38 4.26 -0.33
N GLU A 177 21.71 4.18 -0.36
CA GLU A 177 22.45 2.99 -0.74
C GLU A 177 23.28 2.50 0.43
N SER A 178 23.27 1.18 0.65
CA SER A 178 24.13 0.49 1.61
C SER A 178 24.80 -0.68 0.90
N ILE A 179 26.13 -0.72 0.97
CA ILE A 179 26.94 -1.79 0.41
C ILE A 179 27.24 -2.74 1.54
N ASN A 180 26.71 -3.96 1.47
CA ASN A 180 26.62 -4.82 2.64
C ASN A 180 27.58 -6.01 2.60
N THR A 181 27.95 -6.56 1.43
CA THR A 181 28.80 -7.76 1.38
C THR A 181 29.46 -7.96 0.02
N ILE A 182 30.70 -8.49 0.00
CA ILE A 182 31.31 -9.10 -1.18
C ILE A 182 31.09 -10.61 -1.06
N THR A 183 30.37 -11.21 -2.00
CA THR A 183 30.29 -12.66 -2.11
C THR A 183 31.38 -13.10 -3.06
N SER A 184 32.33 -13.88 -2.55
CA SER A 184 33.38 -14.51 -3.35
C SER A 184 33.01 -15.95 -3.64
N LEU A 185 32.97 -16.32 -4.91
CA LEU A 185 33.02 -17.72 -5.34
C LEU A 185 34.42 -18.04 -5.85
N SER A 186 34.86 -19.28 -5.69
CA SER A 186 36.12 -19.72 -6.27
C SER A 186 36.05 -21.13 -6.85
N ASP A 187 36.71 -21.34 -7.97
CA ASP A 187 36.97 -22.66 -8.55
C ASP A 187 38.46 -22.80 -8.89
N GLU A 188 39.01 -24.01 -8.78
CA GLU A 188 40.43 -24.28 -9.01
C GLU A 188 40.63 -25.07 -10.30
N HIS A 189 41.56 -24.62 -11.12
CA HIS A 189 41.93 -25.29 -12.36
C HIS A 189 43.43 -25.55 -12.40
N ARG A 190 43.78 -26.80 -12.63
CA ARG A 190 45.15 -27.29 -12.69
C ARG A 190 45.51 -27.71 -14.10
N ASN A 191 46.68 -27.31 -14.55
CA ASN A 191 47.27 -27.79 -15.80
C ASN A 191 48.40 -28.78 -15.49
N ASP A 192 48.12 -30.06 -15.62
CA ASP A 192 49.10 -31.14 -15.43
C ASP A 192 49.87 -31.50 -16.71
N THR A 193 49.72 -30.72 -17.79
CA THR A 193 50.45 -30.93 -19.05
C THR A 193 51.76 -30.13 -19.07
N ASP A 194 52.60 -30.43 -20.06
CA ASP A 194 53.86 -29.75 -20.34
C ASP A 194 53.69 -28.49 -21.22
N GLN A 195 52.47 -28.22 -21.70
CA GLN A 195 52.15 -27.08 -22.56
C GLN A 195 51.09 -26.16 -21.89
N PRO A 196 51.08 -24.85 -22.19
CA PRO A 196 50.01 -23.98 -21.70
C PRO A 196 48.63 -24.46 -22.20
N VAL A 197 47.65 -24.49 -21.31
CA VAL A 197 46.26 -24.84 -21.66
C VAL A 197 45.42 -23.58 -21.73
N GLN A 198 44.79 -23.33 -22.87
CA GLN A 198 43.72 -22.35 -23.00
C GLN A 198 42.39 -23.03 -22.72
N THR A 199 41.64 -22.49 -21.76
CA THR A 199 40.30 -22.99 -21.44
C THR A 199 39.33 -21.84 -21.28
N SER A 200 38.07 -22.10 -21.59
CA SER A 200 36.97 -21.17 -21.33
C SER A 200 36.32 -21.60 -20.03
N ILE A 201 36.40 -20.77 -19.00
CA ILE A 201 35.71 -21.06 -17.75
C ILE A 201 34.36 -20.37 -17.80
N SER A 202 33.31 -21.17 -17.65
CA SER A 202 31.95 -20.71 -17.44
C SER A 202 31.60 -20.94 -15.98
N VAL A 203 31.64 -19.89 -15.17
CA VAL A 203 31.10 -19.99 -13.80
C VAL A 203 29.65 -19.54 -13.84
N ALA A 204 28.75 -20.45 -13.49
CA ALA A 204 27.34 -20.18 -13.36
C ALA A 204 27.00 -20.02 -11.86
N LEU A 205 26.64 -18.80 -11.46
CA LEU A 205 26.01 -18.52 -10.17
C LEU A 205 24.53 -18.89 -10.29
N GLU A 206 24.20 -20.18 -10.28
CA GLU A 206 22.81 -20.63 -10.40
C GLU A 206 22.08 -20.73 -9.06
N GLU A 207 22.80 -20.95 -7.95
CA GLU A 207 22.16 -21.40 -6.70
C GLU A 207 22.18 -20.41 -5.52
N SER A 208 22.93 -19.30 -5.56
CA SER A 208 23.18 -18.50 -4.33
C SER A 208 22.81 -17.02 -4.38
N LEU A 209 22.57 -16.42 -5.55
CA LEU A 209 22.22 -14.99 -5.63
C LEU A 209 20.70 -14.80 -5.67
N GLN A 210 20.14 -14.48 -4.51
CA GLN A 210 18.76 -14.02 -4.39
C GLN A 210 18.75 -12.49 -4.37
N ASP A 211 18.21 -11.91 -5.44
CA ASP A 211 17.81 -10.52 -5.42
C ASP A 211 16.42 -10.44 -4.82
N SER A 212 16.17 -9.40 -4.04
CA SER A 212 14.88 -9.19 -3.41
C SER A 212 14.37 -7.77 -3.64
N ALA A 213 13.06 -7.65 -3.72
CA ALA A 213 12.37 -6.39 -3.74
C ALA A 213 11.29 -6.42 -2.66
N GLN A 214 11.21 -5.36 -1.90
CA GLN A 214 10.18 -5.13 -0.92
C GLN A 214 9.53 -3.78 -1.20
N LEU A 215 8.22 -3.81 -1.31
CA LEU A 215 7.42 -2.60 -1.37
C LEU A 215 6.84 -2.34 0.01
N SER A 216 7.25 -1.22 0.60
CA SER A 216 6.86 -0.84 1.95
C SER A 216 5.96 0.37 1.87
N PHE A 217 4.73 0.20 2.34
CA PHE A 217 3.75 1.25 2.45
C PHE A 217 3.86 1.83 3.84
N GLU A 218 4.25 3.10 3.93
CA GLU A 218 4.21 3.83 5.20
C GLU A 218 2.76 3.97 5.69
N ARG A 219 1.81 4.05 4.75
CA ARG A 219 0.39 4.28 5.01
C ARG A 219 -0.46 3.28 4.24
N CYS A 220 -1.05 2.31 4.95
CA CYS A 220 -1.99 1.37 4.36
C CYS A 220 -3.39 1.98 4.37
N PHE A 221 -4.01 2.14 3.21
CA PHE A 221 -5.46 2.07 3.15
C PHE A 221 -5.89 0.60 3.21
N GLY A 222 -7.19 0.34 3.44
CA GLY A 222 -7.80 -0.98 3.23
C GLY A 222 -7.73 -1.38 1.75
N LEU A 223 -6.52 -1.65 1.28
CA LEU A 223 -6.12 -2.00 -0.07
C LEU A 223 -6.68 -3.40 -0.39
N LYS A 224 -7.84 -3.47 -1.05
CA LYS A 224 -8.20 -4.67 -1.81
C LYS A 224 -7.47 -4.59 -3.15
N VAL A 225 -6.19 -4.98 -3.17
CA VAL A 225 -5.43 -5.07 -4.43
C VAL A 225 -5.75 -6.37 -5.11
N GLY A 226 -6.25 -6.28 -6.34
CA GLY A 226 -6.62 -7.43 -7.15
C GLY A 226 -5.70 -7.66 -8.36
N SER A 227 -4.51 -7.05 -8.40
CA SER A 227 -3.79 -6.86 -9.66
C SER A 227 -2.32 -7.25 -9.59
N GLU A 228 -1.86 -7.86 -10.69
CA GLU A 228 -0.46 -7.99 -11.02
C GLU A 228 0.01 -6.65 -11.60
N PHE A 229 1.19 -6.18 -11.20
CA PHE A 229 1.79 -4.96 -11.74
C PHE A 229 3.30 -5.14 -11.87
N GLU A 230 3.89 -4.45 -12.83
CA GLU A 230 5.33 -4.43 -13.06
C GLU A 230 5.94 -3.17 -12.45
N VAL A 231 7.08 -3.34 -11.77
CA VAL A 231 7.85 -2.23 -11.21
C VAL A 231 9.29 -2.33 -11.68
N GLY A 232 9.81 -1.25 -12.25
CA GLY A 232 11.25 -1.12 -12.48
C GLY A 232 11.94 -0.86 -11.15
N LEU A 233 12.97 -1.64 -10.80
CA LEU A 233 13.69 -1.45 -9.54
C LEU A 233 14.77 -0.37 -9.61
N PRO A 234 15.09 0.29 -8.49
CA PRO A 234 16.28 1.09 -8.39
C PRO A 234 17.51 0.17 -8.38
N LEU A 235 18.36 0.31 -9.39
CA LEU A 235 19.60 -0.44 -9.56
C LEU A 235 20.78 0.52 -9.70
N VAL A 236 21.99 -0.01 -9.49
CA VAL A 236 23.27 0.72 -9.64
C VAL A 236 24.11 -0.01 -10.68
N GLY A 237 24.59 0.70 -11.70
CA GLY A 237 25.48 0.14 -12.72
C GLY A 237 25.75 1.11 -13.87
N LYS A 238 26.95 1.02 -14.50
CA LYS A 238 27.33 1.79 -15.71
C LYS A 238 26.57 1.33 -16.96
N THR A 239 26.11 0.08 -16.96
CA THR A 239 25.20 -0.49 -17.94
C THR A 239 23.79 -0.50 -17.34
N LYS A 240 22.81 0.09 -18.05
CA LYS A 240 21.40 0.07 -17.66
C LYS A 240 20.87 -1.36 -17.75
N VAL A 241 21.05 -2.16 -16.70
CA VAL A 241 20.30 -3.40 -16.54
C VAL A 241 18.93 -3.00 -16.00
N SER A 242 17.88 -3.08 -16.81
CA SER A 242 16.51 -2.95 -16.35
C SER A 242 16.06 -4.33 -15.85
N VAL A 243 16.12 -4.57 -14.54
CA VAL A 243 15.45 -5.76 -13.98
C VAL A 243 13.98 -5.41 -13.83
N GLN A 244 13.15 -6.03 -14.67
CA GLN A 244 11.69 -5.99 -14.56
C GLN A 244 11.26 -7.16 -13.68
N PHE A 245 10.62 -6.86 -12.55
CA PHE A 245 9.91 -7.87 -11.78
C PHE A 245 8.46 -7.89 -12.25
N SER A 246 8.08 -8.95 -12.99
CA SER A 246 6.69 -9.28 -13.27
C SER A 246 6.21 -10.28 -12.21
N GLY A 247 5.18 -9.95 -11.45
CA GLY A 247 4.67 -10.85 -10.40
C GLY A 247 3.18 -10.69 -10.15
N SER A 248 2.53 -11.79 -9.78
CA SER A 248 1.14 -11.79 -9.36
C SER A 248 1.00 -11.46 -7.87
N TRP A 249 0.60 -10.23 -7.57
CA TRP A 249 0.36 -9.77 -6.21
C TRP A 249 -1.11 -10.01 -5.87
N LYS A 250 -1.40 -11.13 -5.21
CA LYS A 250 -2.73 -11.42 -4.65
C LYS A 250 -2.69 -11.22 -3.14
N SER A 251 -3.17 -10.09 -2.64
CA SER A 251 -3.42 -9.97 -1.20
C SER A 251 -4.26 -8.73 -0.83
N SER A 252 -5.20 -8.95 0.09
CA SER A 252 -6.02 -7.96 0.77
C SER A 252 -5.27 -7.15 1.85
N THR A 253 -3.95 -7.32 1.98
CA THR A 253 -3.13 -6.54 2.94
C THR A 253 -1.68 -6.46 2.44
N ILE A 254 -1.36 -5.52 1.54
CA ILE A 254 0.03 -5.29 1.14
C ILE A 254 0.69 -4.39 2.20
N LYS A 255 1.22 -4.99 3.26
CA LYS A 255 2.23 -4.34 4.09
C LYS A 255 3.46 -5.24 4.16
N GLY A 256 4.51 -4.86 3.43
CA GLY A 256 5.86 -5.41 3.62
C GLY A 256 6.10 -6.80 3.02
N GLU A 257 5.34 -7.23 2.02
CA GLU A 257 5.65 -8.47 1.31
C GLU A 257 7.00 -8.33 0.58
N VAL A 258 7.93 -9.23 0.90
CA VAL A 258 9.23 -9.33 0.24
C VAL A 258 9.12 -10.37 -0.86
N ARG A 259 9.46 -10.00 -2.09
CA ARG A 259 9.58 -10.95 -3.21
C ARG A 259 11.05 -11.15 -3.52
N THR A 260 11.41 -12.40 -3.75
CA THR A 260 12.76 -12.80 -4.16
C THR A 260 12.70 -13.33 -5.59
N SER A 261 13.77 -13.09 -6.35
CA SER A 261 13.99 -13.74 -7.64
C SER A 261 15.42 -14.23 -7.71
N ALA A 262 15.58 -15.44 -8.24
CA ALA A 262 16.90 -15.97 -8.50
C ALA A 262 17.46 -15.27 -9.74
N VAL A 263 18.64 -14.69 -9.61
CA VAL A 263 19.36 -14.09 -10.74
C VAL A 263 20.46 -15.06 -11.14
N LYS A 264 20.37 -15.59 -12.36
CA LYS A 264 21.44 -16.39 -12.94
C LYS A 264 22.49 -15.46 -13.51
N VAL A 265 23.70 -15.53 -12.98
CA VAL A 265 24.86 -14.85 -13.55
C VAL A 265 25.76 -15.92 -14.18
N GLN A 266 26.04 -15.76 -15.47
CA GLN A 266 27.00 -16.60 -16.18
C GLN A 266 28.14 -15.72 -16.67
N ILE A 267 29.35 -16.03 -16.22
CA ILE A 267 30.58 -15.35 -16.66
C ILE A 267 31.39 -16.33 -17.47
N ASN A 268 31.75 -15.93 -18.70
CA ASN A 268 32.60 -16.70 -19.60
C ASN A 268 33.92 -15.96 -19.78
N GLU A 269 35.01 -16.49 -19.24
CA GLU A 269 36.35 -15.90 -19.37
C GLU A 269 37.34 -16.88 -19.97
N HIS A 270 38.25 -16.37 -20.80
CA HIS A 270 39.32 -17.15 -21.39
C HIS A 270 40.59 -17.03 -20.56
N VAL A 271 41.03 -18.17 -19.99
CA VAL A 271 42.22 -18.20 -19.14
C VAL A 271 43.27 -19.12 -19.76
N THR A 272 44.52 -18.68 -19.74
CA THR A 272 45.68 -19.50 -20.09
C THR A 272 46.38 -19.97 -18.83
N ILE A 273 46.41 -21.27 -18.60
CA ILE A 273 47.03 -21.88 -17.42
C ILE A 273 48.42 -22.41 -17.81
N PRO A 274 49.51 -21.90 -17.21
CA PRO A 274 50.86 -22.39 -17.55
C PRO A 274 51.08 -23.87 -17.17
N PRO A 275 52.05 -24.56 -17.81
CA PRO A 275 52.41 -25.94 -17.50
C PRO A 275 52.70 -26.16 -16.01
N GLY A 276 52.14 -27.22 -15.43
CA GLY A 276 52.35 -27.59 -14.03
C GLY A 276 51.87 -26.57 -13.00
N LYS A 277 51.01 -25.61 -13.39
CA LYS A 277 50.44 -24.60 -12.48
C LYS A 277 48.98 -24.87 -12.17
N CYS A 278 48.58 -24.43 -10.99
CA CYS A 278 47.19 -24.34 -10.57
C CYS A 278 46.81 -22.86 -10.44
N VAL A 279 45.64 -22.50 -10.95
CA VAL A 279 45.05 -21.18 -10.79
C VAL A 279 43.69 -21.32 -10.11
N GLN A 280 43.40 -20.40 -9.21
CA GLN A 280 42.10 -20.22 -8.60
C GLN A 280 41.41 -19.06 -9.32
N ILE A 281 40.21 -19.31 -9.83
CA ILE A 281 39.36 -18.28 -10.40
C ILE A 281 38.43 -17.84 -9.30
N ARG A 282 38.56 -16.59 -8.86
CA ARG A 282 37.70 -15.98 -7.85
C ARG A 282 36.78 -14.97 -8.51
N ILE A 283 35.48 -15.09 -8.28
CA ILE A 283 34.49 -14.11 -8.71
C ILE A 283 33.98 -13.40 -7.47
N ASP A 284 34.23 -12.11 -7.40
CA ASP A 284 33.74 -11.24 -6.35
C ASP A 284 32.52 -10.48 -6.89
N THR A 285 31.37 -10.61 -6.22
CA THR A 285 30.20 -9.77 -6.49
C THR A 285 29.85 -8.94 -5.26
N ARG A 286 29.44 -7.70 -5.48
CA ARG A 286 28.99 -6.82 -4.41
C ARG A 286 27.48 -6.90 -4.26
N ARG A 287 27.00 -6.90 -3.02
CA ARG A 287 25.58 -6.83 -2.69
C ARG A 287 25.22 -5.44 -2.19
N CYS A 288 24.26 -4.80 -2.84
CA CYS A 288 23.71 -3.50 -2.45
C CYS A 288 22.28 -3.68 -1.96
N THR A 289 21.91 -2.95 -0.91
CA THR A 289 20.51 -2.65 -0.59
C THR A 289 20.27 -1.17 -0.87
N LYS A 290 19.31 -0.90 -1.76
CA LYS A 290 18.90 0.44 -2.17
C LYS A 290 17.46 0.68 -1.76
N THR A 291 17.23 1.77 -1.04
CA THR A 291 15.88 2.20 -0.61
C THR A 291 15.59 3.55 -1.23
N ALA A 292 14.50 3.66 -1.97
CA ALA A 292 14.10 4.89 -2.64
C ALA A 292 12.63 5.24 -2.33
N PRO A 293 12.32 6.52 -2.06
CA PRO A 293 10.94 6.97 -2.05
C PRO A 293 10.36 6.85 -3.47
N ALA A 294 9.05 6.64 -3.55
CA ALA A 294 8.33 6.46 -4.80
C ALA A 294 6.89 6.96 -4.67
N THR A 295 6.31 7.41 -5.79
CA THR A 295 4.89 7.69 -5.90
C THR A 295 4.20 6.54 -6.64
N MET A 296 3.25 5.90 -5.97
CA MET A 296 2.36 4.90 -6.53
C MET A 296 1.09 5.56 -7.07
N TYR A 297 0.73 5.20 -8.29
CA TYR A 297 -0.50 5.62 -8.94
C TYR A 297 -1.44 4.42 -8.96
N LEU A 298 -2.60 4.59 -8.34
CA LEU A 298 -3.65 3.61 -8.26
C LEU A 298 -4.82 4.08 -9.10
N ARG A 299 -5.58 3.16 -9.68
CA ARG A 299 -6.81 3.46 -10.42
C ARG A 299 -7.94 2.63 -9.85
N THR A 300 -9.10 3.22 -9.61
CA THR A 300 -10.33 2.48 -9.27
C THR A 300 -10.90 1.78 -10.50
N ALA A 301 -11.80 0.81 -10.31
CA ALA A 301 -12.57 0.23 -11.41
C ALA A 301 -13.37 1.29 -12.20
N SER A 302 -13.80 2.35 -11.51
CA SER A 302 -14.47 3.53 -12.10
C SER A 302 -13.53 4.52 -12.81
N GLY A 303 -12.21 4.27 -12.82
CA GLY A 303 -11.23 5.10 -13.54
C GLY A 303 -10.67 6.30 -12.76
N ILE A 304 -10.98 6.41 -11.47
CA ILE A 304 -10.46 7.49 -10.60
C ILE A 304 -9.01 7.17 -10.25
N GLU A 305 -8.11 8.12 -10.52
CA GLU A 305 -6.69 8.00 -10.17
C GLU A 305 -6.44 8.49 -8.73
N VAL A 306 -5.63 7.72 -7.99
CA VAL A 306 -5.25 7.97 -6.61
C VAL A 306 -3.74 7.86 -6.48
N GLN A 307 -3.08 8.91 -6.02
CA GLN A 307 -1.62 8.93 -5.83
C GLN A 307 -1.25 8.68 -4.38
N ARG A 308 -0.19 7.90 -4.13
CA ARG A 308 0.29 7.59 -2.77
C ARG A 308 1.81 7.54 -2.73
N GLU A 309 2.37 8.20 -1.74
CA GLU A 309 3.78 8.05 -1.40
C GLU A 309 4.02 6.67 -0.77
N THR A 310 5.12 6.04 -1.17
CA THR A 310 5.56 4.72 -0.72
C THR A 310 7.08 4.65 -0.77
N THR A 311 7.65 3.57 -0.22
CA THR A 311 9.08 3.31 -0.30
C THR A 311 9.33 1.97 -1.00
N VAL A 312 10.28 1.94 -1.92
CA VAL A 312 10.75 0.73 -2.61
C VAL A 312 12.14 0.40 -2.10
N THR A 313 12.30 -0.80 -1.55
CA THR A 313 13.60 -1.33 -1.15
C THR A 313 13.96 -2.49 -2.05
N SER A 314 15.09 -2.40 -2.76
CA SER A 314 15.67 -3.49 -3.52
C SER A 314 16.97 -3.94 -2.87
N THR A 315 17.24 -5.24 -2.92
CA THR A 315 18.55 -5.82 -2.62
C THR A 315 19.00 -6.59 -3.84
N TYR A 316 20.16 -6.24 -4.38
CA TYR A 316 20.66 -6.83 -5.63
C TYR A 316 22.17 -6.96 -5.63
N HIS A 317 22.65 -7.84 -6.49
CA HIS A 317 24.07 -8.04 -6.73
C HIS A 317 24.55 -7.22 -7.93
N TYR A 318 25.74 -6.63 -7.84
CA TYR A 318 26.34 -5.78 -8.86
C TYR A 318 27.88 -5.85 -8.81
N ASP A 319 28.54 -5.22 -9.78
CA ASP A 319 30.01 -5.06 -9.85
C ASP A 319 30.74 -6.41 -9.70
N GLN A 320 30.66 -7.22 -10.75
CA GLN A 320 31.29 -8.54 -10.79
C GLN A 320 32.73 -8.40 -11.23
N GLU A 321 33.66 -8.77 -10.36
CA GLU A 321 35.10 -8.77 -10.63
C GLU A 321 35.60 -10.21 -10.72
N VAL A 322 36.31 -10.54 -11.79
CA VAL A 322 36.96 -11.85 -11.97
C VAL A 322 38.45 -11.71 -11.68
N HIS A 323 38.95 -12.54 -10.78
CA HIS A 323 40.36 -12.63 -10.46
C HIS A 323 40.88 -14.01 -10.82
N VAL A 324 42.03 -14.06 -11.51
CA VAL A 324 42.79 -15.29 -11.72
C VAL A 324 44.00 -15.23 -10.80
N VAL A 325 43.98 -16.04 -9.74
CA VAL A 325 44.98 -16.02 -8.68
C VAL A 325 45.82 -17.31 -8.78
N PRO A 326 47.15 -17.23 -8.86
CA PRO A 326 47.99 -18.43 -8.77
C PRO A 326 47.81 -19.11 -7.41
N VAL A 327 47.63 -20.43 -7.40
CA VAL A 327 47.62 -21.21 -6.15
C VAL A 327 49.07 -21.55 -5.80
N THR A 328 49.61 -20.93 -4.76
CA THR A 328 50.92 -21.28 -4.21
C THR A 328 50.78 -22.49 -3.31
N ASN A 329 51.38 -23.62 -3.72
CA ASN A 329 51.60 -24.77 -2.85
C ASN A 329 52.68 -24.47 -1.80
#